data_AF-A0A967WL68-F1
#
_entry.id   AF-A0A967WL68-F1
#
_cell.length_a   1.000
_cell.length_b   1.000
_cell.length_c   1.000
_cell.angle_alpha   90.00
_cell.angle_beta   90.00
_cell.angle_gamma   90.00
#
_symmetry.space_group_name_H-M   'P 1'
#
loop_
_entity.id
_entity.type
_entity.pdbx_description
1 polymer ?
#
loop_
_entity_poly.entity_id
_entity_poly.type
_entity_poly.pdbx_seq_one_letter_code
_entity_poly.pdbx_strand_id
1 'polypeptide(L)'
;EGRTVDLPGFELDEWNEARVAERATWTKEQVLADLQAAQQATFVFLANLDADALEARGTHPVLGEVDVGQALRVIALHDSLHRRDILKLRREMDA
;
A
#
# COMPACT_ATOMS: atom_id res chain seq x y z
N GLU A 1 -13.59 -17.70 -3.56
CA GLU A 1 -12.44 -17.99 -4.45
C GLU A 1 -11.74 -16.67 -4.77
N GLY A 2 -10.50 -16.49 -4.32
CA GLY A 2 -9.71 -15.27 -4.55
C GLY A 2 -9.20 -15.22 -5.99
N ARG A 3 -10.10 -14.95 -6.95
CA ARG A 3 -9.69 -14.81 -8.35
C ARG A 3 -9.38 -13.35 -8.64
N THR A 4 -8.24 -13.14 -9.28
CA THR A 4 -7.89 -11.85 -9.87
C THR A 4 -8.79 -11.62 -11.06
N VAL A 5 -9.49 -10.49 -11.04
CA VAL A 5 -10.35 -10.06 -12.13
C VAL A 5 -9.74 -8.81 -12.73
N ASP A 6 -9.53 -8.83 -14.04
CA ASP A 6 -9.35 -7.59 -14.77
C ASP A 6 -10.66 -6.82 -14.65
N LEU A 7 -10.62 -5.71 -13.91
CA LEU A 7 -11.77 -4.81 -13.79
C LEU A 7 -11.96 -4.13 -15.15
N PRO A 8 -13.06 -4.38 -15.88
CA PRO A 8 -13.22 -3.84 -17.22
C PRO A 8 -13.16 -2.31 -17.19
N GLY A 9 -12.22 -1.74 -17.95
CA GLY A 9 -12.01 -0.29 -18.02
C GLY A 9 -11.21 0.31 -16.86
N PHE A 10 -10.58 -0.50 -16.01
CA PHE A 10 -9.64 -0.01 -14.99
C PHE A 10 -8.23 0.11 -15.56
N GLU A 11 -7.76 1.35 -15.72
CA GLU A 11 -6.38 1.67 -16.10
C GLU A 11 -5.59 2.09 -14.85
N LEU A 12 -4.64 1.23 -14.43
CA LEU A 12 -3.87 1.43 -13.19
C LEU A 12 -3.04 2.72 -13.24
N ASP A 13 -2.44 3.02 -14.39
CA ASP A 13 -1.59 4.19 -14.55
C ASP A 13 -2.41 5.49 -14.46
N GLU A 14 -3.55 5.56 -15.14
CA GLU A 14 -4.47 6.71 -15.05
C GLU A 14 -4.96 6.93 -13.61
N TRP A 15 -5.31 5.85 -12.92
CA TRP A 15 -5.73 5.93 -11.52
C TRP A 15 -4.60 6.43 -10.62
N ASN A 16 -3.37 5.93 -10.79
CA ASN A 16 -2.21 6.35 -10.02
C ASN A 16 -1.87 7.82 -10.25
N GLU A 17 -1.84 8.26 -11.51
CA GLU A 17 -1.60 9.66 -11.88
C GLU A 17 -2.64 10.59 -11.24
N ALA A 18 -3.91 10.21 -11.28
CA ALA A 18 -4.98 10.97 -10.65
C ALA A 18 -4.79 11.09 -9.12
N ARG A 19 -4.41 10.01 -8.43
CA ARG A 19 -4.15 10.04 -6.98
C ARG A 19 -2.93 10.88 -6.61
N VAL A 20 -1.88 10.86 -7.43
CA VAL A 20 -0.70 11.71 -7.23
C VAL A 20 -1.06 13.17 -7.45
N ALA A 21 -1.77 13.49 -8.53
CA ALA A 21 -2.20 14.85 -8.83
C ALA A 21 -3.11 15.44 -7.74
N GLU A 22 -4.05 14.64 -7.23
CA GLU A 22 -4.92 15.00 -6.11
C GLU A 22 -4.12 15.39 -4.86
N ARG A 23 -3.07 14.63 -4.55
CA ARG A 23 -2.23 14.82 -3.36
C ARG A 23 -1.10 15.85 -3.55
N ALA A 24 -0.83 16.28 -4.78
CA ALA A 24 0.24 17.23 -5.08
C ALA A 24 0.04 18.60 -4.40
N THR A 25 -1.21 18.94 -4.05
CA THR A 25 -1.57 20.20 -3.38
C THR A 25 -1.69 20.08 -1.87
N TRP A 26 -1.51 18.88 -1.31
CA TRP A 26 -1.71 18.65 0.10
C TRP A 26 -0.60 19.29 0.94
N THR A 27 -0.99 19.80 2.10
CA THR A 27 -0.02 20.18 3.13
C THR A 27 0.59 18.95 3.77
N LYS A 28 1.74 19.12 4.41
CA LYS A 28 2.39 18.06 5.19
C LYS A 28 1.45 17.44 6.22
N GLU A 29 0.65 18.27 6.89
CA GLU A 29 -0.29 17.84 7.93
C GLU A 29 -1.39 16.95 7.34
N GLN A 30 -1.89 17.28 6.15
CA GLN A 30 -2.87 16.46 5.44
C GLN A 30 -2.28 15.11 5.04
N VAL A 31 -1.05 15.08 4.51
CA VAL A 31 -0.35 13.83 4.18
C VAL A 31 -0.16 12.96 5.42
N LEU A 32 0.29 13.54 6.54
CA LEU A 32 0.48 12.81 7.78
C LEU A 32 -0.85 12.26 8.34
N ALA A 33 -1.93 13.04 8.28
CA ALA A 33 -3.24 12.61 8.72
C ALA A 33 -3.78 11.44 7.87
N ASP A 34 -3.61 11.48 6.56
CA ASP A 34 -4.01 10.40 5.64
C ASP A 34 -3.22 9.12 5.88
N LEU A 35 -1.89 9.23 6.05
CA LEU A 35 -1.05 8.08 6.38
C LEU A 35 -1.45 7.44 7.72
N GLN A 36 -1.76 8.25 8.73
CA GLN A 36 -2.20 7.76 10.03
C GLN A 36 -3.59 7.09 9.95
N ALA A 37 -4.51 7.66 9.16
CA ALA A 37 -5.82 7.07 8.91
C ALA A 37 -5.71 5.72 8.17
N ALA A 38 -4.87 5.64 7.13
CA ALA A 38 -4.63 4.42 6.37
C ALA A 38 -3.99 3.32 7.23
N GLN A 39 -3.04 3.68 8.10
CA GLN A 39 -2.45 2.75 9.07
C GLN A 39 -3.52 2.20 10.03
N GLN A 40 -4.34 3.08 10.62
CA GLN A 40 -5.39 2.65 11.54
C GLN A 40 -6.40 1.73 10.86
N ALA A 41 -6.83 2.06 9.64
CA ALA A 41 -7.73 1.22 8.85
C ALA A 41 -7.10 -0.15 8.55
N THR A 42 -5.80 -0.19 8.24
CA THR A 42 -5.06 -1.43 8.03
C THR A 42 -5.04 -2.29 9.28
N PHE A 43 -4.77 -1.71 10.47
CA PHE A 43 -4.80 -2.47 11.73
C PHE A 43 -6.19 -3.00 12.08
N VAL A 44 -7.24 -2.20 11.85
CA VAL A 44 -8.62 -2.66 12.02
C VAL A 44 -8.92 -3.82 11.09
N PHE A 45 -8.52 -3.75 9.82
CA PHE A 45 -8.68 -4.84 8.87
C PHE A 45 -7.95 -6.11 9.33
N LEU A 46 -6.66 -6.00 9.70
CA LEU A 46 -5.84 -7.12 10.16
C LEU A 46 -6.39 -7.79 11.43
N ALA A 47 -6.94 -7.01 12.36
CA ALA A 47 -7.52 -7.54 13.59
C ALA A 47 -8.77 -8.41 13.37
N ASN A 48 -9.39 -8.32 12.19
CA ASN A 48 -10.56 -9.12 11.83
C ASN A 48 -10.23 -10.34 10.96
N LEU A 49 -8.94 -10.61 10.68
CA LEU A 49 -8.52 -11.79 9.92
C LEU A 49 -8.19 -12.95 10.88
N ASP A 50 -8.68 -14.15 10.54
CA ASP A 50 -8.26 -15.40 11.16
C ASP A 50 -7.13 -16.07 10.36
N ALA A 51 -6.63 -17.19 10.88
CA ALA A 51 -5.54 -17.93 10.24
C ALA A 51 -5.93 -18.44 8.84
N ASP A 52 -7.16 -18.96 8.69
CA ASP A 52 -7.65 -19.50 7.43
C ASP A 52 -7.75 -18.42 6.34
N ALA A 53 -8.17 -17.20 6.72
CA ALA A 53 -8.21 -16.06 5.81
C ALA A 53 -6.82 -15.65 5.31
N LEU A 54 -5.77 -15.80 6.14
CA LEU A 54 -4.40 -15.50 5.74
C LEU A 54 -3.83 -16.49 4.72
N GLU A 55 -4.31 -17.74 4.74
CA GLU A 55 -3.87 -18.80 3.83
C GLU A 55 -4.60 -18.77 2.46
N ALA A 56 -5.65 -17.96 2.33
CA ALA A 56 -6.37 -17.81 1.06
C ALA A 56 -5.42 -17.35 -0.06
N ARG A 57 -5.44 -18.06 -1.19
CA ARG A 57 -4.55 -17.81 -2.33
C ARG A 57 -5.25 -17.03 -3.44
N GLY A 58 -4.46 -16.20 -4.13
CA GLY A 58 -4.89 -15.44 -5.31
C GLY A 58 -3.71 -15.01 -6.17
N THR A 59 -3.99 -14.44 -7.34
CA THR A 59 -2.92 -13.97 -8.26
C THR A 59 -2.64 -12.49 -8.03
N HIS A 60 -1.47 -12.17 -7.47
CA HIS A 60 -0.99 -10.80 -7.39
C HIS A 60 -0.37 -10.39 -8.74
N PRO A 61 -0.73 -9.21 -9.32
CA PRO A 61 -0.28 -8.81 -10.66
C PRO A 61 1.24 -8.84 -10.87
N VAL A 62 2.02 -8.55 -9.82
CA VAL A 62 3.49 -8.51 -9.89
C VAL A 62 4.16 -9.75 -9.29
N LEU A 63 3.53 -10.39 -8.30
CA LEU A 63 4.18 -11.45 -7.51
C LEU A 63 3.74 -12.85 -7.97
N GLY A 64 2.77 -12.95 -8.88
CA GLY A 64 2.16 -14.21 -9.24
C GLY A 64 1.26 -14.73 -8.13
N GLU A 65 1.16 -16.05 -8.00
CA GLU A 65 0.29 -16.67 -7.00
C GLU A 65 0.87 -16.55 -5.58
N VAL A 66 0.13 -15.88 -4.69
CA VAL A 66 0.52 -15.63 -3.29
C VAL A 66 -0.66 -15.90 -2.36
N ASP A 67 -0.37 -16.15 -1.09
CA ASP A 67 -1.39 -16.11 -0.03
C ASP A 67 -1.64 -14.66 0.47
N VAL A 68 -2.78 -14.45 1.13
CA VAL A 68 -3.16 -13.14 1.69
C VAL A 68 -2.12 -12.65 2.69
N GLY A 69 -1.54 -13.54 3.51
CA GLY A 69 -0.49 -13.17 4.46
C GLY A 69 0.77 -12.61 3.78
N GLN A 70 1.20 -13.22 2.68
CA GLN A 70 2.31 -12.75 1.85
C GLN A 70 1.98 -11.39 1.23
N ALA A 71 0.78 -11.20 0.69
CA ALA A 71 0.34 -9.91 0.14
C ALA A 71 0.35 -8.81 1.21
N LEU A 72 -0.12 -9.09 2.42
CA LEU A 72 -0.15 -8.11 3.52
C LEU A 72 1.24 -7.74 4.02
N ARG A 73 2.21 -8.65 4.00
CA ARG A 73 3.61 -8.35 4.34
C ARG A 73 4.25 -7.33 3.40
N VAL A 74 3.78 -7.21 2.16
CA VAL A 74 4.26 -6.20 1.20
C VAL A 74 4.06 -4.79 1.75
N ILE A 75 2.96 -4.52 2.46
CA ILE A 75 2.67 -3.21 3.05
C ILE A 75 3.79 -2.80 4.02
N ALA A 76 4.13 -3.70 4.96
CA ALA A 76 5.17 -3.44 5.95
C ALA A 76 6.57 -3.30 5.31
N LEU A 77 6.85 -4.13 4.30
CA LEU A 77 8.10 -4.03 3.54
C LEU A 77 8.21 -2.67 2.84
N HIS A 78 7.17 -2.25 2.11
CA HIS A 78 7.15 -0.98 1.38
C HIS A 78 7.30 0.23 2.30
N ASP A 79 6.60 0.25 3.43
CA ASP A 79 6.74 1.33 4.42
C ASP A 79 8.20 1.46 4.92
N SER A 80 8.85 0.32 5.20
CA SER A 80 10.26 0.31 5.63
C SER A 80 11.23 0.86 4.58
N LEU A 81 10.95 0.59 3.29
CA LEU A 81 11.73 1.08 2.16
C LEU A 81 11.58 2.60 2.01
N HIS A 82 10.33 3.11 2.02
CA HIS A 82 10.07 4.54 1.93
C HIS A 82 10.67 5.32 3.11
N ARG A 83 10.60 4.78 4.33
CA ARG A 83 11.27 5.37 5.49
C ARG A 83 12.78 5.50 5.27
N ARG A 84 13.42 4.48 4.69
CA ARG A 84 14.85 4.53 4.37
C ARG A 84 15.15 5.61 3.34
N ASP A 85 14.32 5.75 2.32
CA ASP A 85 14.48 6.75 1.26
C ASP A 85 14.33 8.17 1.80
N ILE A 86 13.32 8.43 2.64
CA ILE A 86 13.13 9.71 3.34
C ILE A 86 14.36 10.05 4.19
N LEU A 87 14.87 9.09 4.96
CA LEU A 87 16.06 9.31 5.78
C LEU A 87 17.31 9.58 4.94
N LYS A 88 17.42 8.96 3.76
CA LYS A 88 18.51 9.21 2.81
C LYS A 88 18.43 10.64 2.27
N LEU A 89 17.28 11.02 1.73
CA LEU A 89 17.06 12.37 1.18
C LEU A 89 17.28 13.45 2.23
N ARG A 90 16.81 13.24 3.46
CA ARG A 90 17.04 14.19 4.56
C ARG A 90 18.53 14.42 4.82
N ARG A 91 19.34 13.35 4.85
CA ARG A 91 20.80 13.48 5.04
C ARG A 91 21.48 14.23 3.90
N GLU A 92 21.01 14.04 2.67
CA GLU A 92 21.54 14.75 1.49
C GLU A 92 21.18 16.23 1.49
N MET A 93 20.05 16.61 2.09
CA MET A 93 19.65 18.01 2.26
C MET A 93 20.40 18.74 3.40
N ASP A 94 20.85 17.99 4.41
CA ASP A 94 21.57 18.53 5.58
C ASP A 94 23.09 18.70 5.35
N ALA A 95 23.63 18.17 4.24
CA ALA A 95 25.05 18.15 3.88
C ALA A 95 25.42 19.32 2.95
#